data_AF-A0A2A2EQS3-F1
#
_entry.id   AF-A0A2A2EQS3-F1
#
_cell.length_a   1.000
_cell.length_b   1.000
_cell.length_c   1.000
_cell.angle_alpha   90.00
_cell.angle_beta   90.00
_cell.angle_gamma   90.00
#
_symmetry.space_group_name_H-M   'P 1'
#
loop_
_entity.id
_entity.type
_entity.pdbx_description
1 polymer ?
#
loop_
_entity_poly.entity_id
_entity_poly.type
_entity_poly.pdbx_seq_one_letter_code
_entity_poly.pdbx_strand_id
1 'polypeptide(L)' 'PEEKWVRFRTLGCYPLTGAVESHAATLPEIIQEMLLTKTSERSGRAIDHDQAGSMEKKKREGYF' A
#
# COMPACT_ATOMS: atom_id res chain seq x y z
N PRO A 1 7.92 -11.13 17.61
CA PRO A 1 7.72 -9.87 16.85
C PRO A 1 9.09 -9.39 16.40
N GLU A 2 9.22 -8.94 15.16
CA GLU A 2 10.48 -8.41 14.61
C GLU A 2 10.27 -6.92 14.34
N GLU A 3 11.18 -6.07 14.83
CA GLU A 3 11.15 -4.65 14.54
C GLU A 3 11.74 -4.41 13.14
N LYS A 4 11.01 -3.68 12.29
CA LYS A 4 11.44 -3.34 10.92
C LYS A 4 11.15 -1.89 10.59
N TRP A 5 12.01 -1.32 9.77
CA TRP A 5 11.80 0.00 9.17
C TRP A 5 10.88 -0.13 7.97
N VAL A 6 9.68 0.43 8.09
CA VAL A 6 8.65 0.31 7.05
C VAL A 6 8.03 1.66 6.70
N ARG A 7 7.60 1.79 5.45
CA ARG A 7 6.88 2.96 4.94
C ARG A 7 5.62 2.56 4.18
N PHE A 8 4.60 3.40 4.31
CA PHE A 8 3.38 3.28 3.55
C PHE A 8 3.48 4.16 2.30
N ARG A 9 3.58 3.54 1.12
CA ARG A 9 3.65 4.27 -0.16
C ARG A 9 2.30 4.81 -0.62
N THR A 10 1.22 4.20 -0.14
CA THR A 10 -0.15 4.70 -0.32
C THR A 10 -0.86 4.64 1.02
N LEU A 11 -1.77 5.58 1.28
CA LEU A 11 -2.61 5.57 2.47
C LEU A 11 -4.05 5.25 2.09
N GLY A 12 -4.68 4.37 2.87
CA GLY A 12 -6.07 3.95 2.70
C GLY A 12 -6.66 3.48 4.03
N CYS A 13 -7.64 2.57 3.98
CA CYS A 13 -8.21 1.99 5.19
C CYS A 13 -7.14 1.26 6.02
N TYR A 14 -7.18 1.49 7.33
CA TYR A 14 -6.18 1.06 8.32
C TYR A 14 -5.83 -0.45 8.32
N PRO A 15 -6.74 -1.42 8.04
CA PRO A 15 -6.35 -2.84 7.97
C PRO A 15 -5.89 -3.31 6.58
N LEU A 16 -5.94 -2.46 5.55
CA LEU A 16 -5.78 -2.87 4.15
C LEU A 16 -4.61 -2.20 3.44
N THR A 17 -3.84 -1.42 4.18
CA THR A 17 -2.68 -0.70 3.66
C THR A 17 -1.42 -1.47 4.03
N GLY A 18 -0.78 -2.09 3.04
CA GLY A 18 0.48 -2.81 3.22
C GLY A 18 1.67 -1.85 3.36
N ALA A 19 2.44 -2.04 4.43
CA ALA A 19 3.72 -1.36 4.60
C ALA A 19 4.80 -2.05 3.75
N VAL A 20 5.74 -1.28 3.22
CA VAL A 20 6.90 -1.76 2.48
C VAL A 20 8.14 -1.49 3.31
N GLU A 21 9.05 -2.45 3.39
CA GLU A 21 10.34 -2.25 4.05
C GLU A 21 11.13 -1.17 3.32
N SER A 22 11.52 -0.11 4.04
CA SER A 22 12.19 1.05 3.47
C SER A 22 12.91 1.83 4.55
N HIS A 23 14.18 2.14 4.29
CA HIS A 23 15.01 3.02 5.11
C HIS A 23 15.08 4.46 4.56
N ALA A 24 14.41 4.74 3.42
CA ALA A 24 14.44 6.07 2.82
C ALA A 24 13.75 7.07 3.76
N ALA A 25 14.50 8.05 4.23
CA ALA A 25 14.09 9.08 5.18
C ALA A 25 14.07 10.48 4.54
N THR A 26 14.65 10.64 3.35
CA THR A 26 14.72 11.93 2.64
C THR A 26 14.05 11.88 1.27
N LEU A 27 13.66 13.06 0.74
CA LEU A 27 13.04 13.16 -0.59
C LEU A 27 13.93 12.58 -1.72
N PRO A 28 15.25 12.85 -1.77
CA PRO A 28 16.11 12.23 -2.78
C PRO A 28 16.14 10.71 -2.70
N GLU A 29 16.21 10.14 -1.49
CA GLU A 29 16.18 8.69 -1.26
C GLU A 29 14.86 8.08 -1.72
N ILE A 30 13.74 8.76 -1.46
CA ILE A 30 12.41 8.35 -1.94
C ILE A 30 12.38 8.26 -3.46
N ILE A 31 12.84 9.32 -4.14
CA ILE A 31 12.82 9.38 -5.60
C ILE A 31 13.67 8.24 -6.19
N GLN A 32 14.86 8.01 -5.63
CA GLN A 32 15.73 6.92 -6.07
C GLN A 32 15.10 5.54 -5.86
N GLU A 33 14.49 5.30 -4.70
CA GLU A 33 13.76 4.06 -4.41
C GLU A 33 12.61 3.84 -5.41
N MET A 34 11.83 4.90 -5.69
CA MET A 34 10.72 4.85 -6.64
C MET A 34 11.19 4.55 -8.07
N LEU A 35 12.28 5.15 -8.52
CA LEU A 35 12.85 4.91 -9.86
C LEU A 35 13.33 3.47 -10.05
N LEU A 36 13.81 2.83 -8.99
CA LEU A 36 14.29 1.44 -9.01
C LEU A 36 13.16 0.43 -8.81
N THR A 37 12.03 0.85 -8.24
CA THR A 37 10.89 -0.02 -7.98
C THR A 37 10.12 -0.32 -9.27
N LYS A 38 9.90 -1.61 -9.56
CA LYS A 38 9.10 -2.07 -10.71
C LYS A 38 7.64 -2.37 -10.39
N THR A 39 7.25 -2.26 -9.12
CA THR A 39 5.90 -2.54 -8.62
C THR A 39 5.14 -1.24 -8.48
N SER A 40 3.84 -1.26 -8.79
CA SER A 40 2.96 -0.12 -8.52
C SER A 40 2.98 0.24 -7.04
N GLU A 41 2.87 1.53 -6.72
CA GLU A 41 2.72 2.00 -5.34
C GLU A 41 1.48 1.39 -4.66
N ARG A 42 0.44 1.11 -5.44
CA ARG A 42 -0.81 0.51 -4.97
C ARG A 42 -0.74 -1.00 -4.76
N SER A 43 0.37 -1.66 -5.10
CA SER A 43 0.55 -3.11 -4.88
C SER A 43 0.44 -3.52 -3.42
N GLY A 44 0.58 -2.60 -2.46
CA GLY A 44 0.35 -2.86 -1.04
C GLY A 44 -1.12 -2.90 -0.62
N ARG A 45 -2.09 -2.57 -1.50
CA ARG A 45 -3.50 -2.54 -1.14
C ARG A 45 -4.12 -3.92 -1.29
N ALA A 46 -4.44 -4.56 -0.17
CA ALA A 46 -5.07 -5.88 -0.17
C ALA A 46 -6.39 -5.92 -0.97
N ILE A 47 -7.09 -4.78 -1.08
CA ILE A 47 -8.35 -4.67 -1.84
C ILE A 47 -8.17 -4.56 -3.35
N ASP A 48 -6.98 -4.20 -3.84
CA ASP A 48 -6.74 -4.06 -5.28
C ASP A 48 -6.51 -5.45 -5.93
N HIS A 49 -6.37 -6.51 -5.13
CA HIS A 49 -6.32 -7.90 -5.56
C HIS A 49 -7.71 -8.57 -5.65
N ASP A 50 -8.76 -7.85 -5.25
CA ASP A 50 -10.11 -8.39 -5.15
C ASP A 50 -10.83 -8.35 -6.51
N GLN A 51 -11.74 -9.29 -6.77
CA GLN A 51 -12.35 -9.47 -8.09
C GLN A 51 -13.06 -8.21 -8.60
N ALA A 52 -13.15 -8.06 -9.93
CA ALA A 52 -13.91 -6.99 -10.57
C ALA A 52 -15.34 -6.91 -9.99
N GLY A 53 -15.69 -5.78 -9.37
CA GLY A 53 -16.97 -5.58 -8.66
C GLY A 53 -16.91 -5.66 -7.12
N SER A 54 -15.75 -5.93 -6.52
CA SER A 54 -15.56 -5.97 -5.06
C SER A 54 -15.99 -4.67 -4.35
N MET A 55 -15.83 -3.51 -4.99
CA MET A 55 -16.22 -2.22 -4.41
C MET A 55 -17.75 -2.08 -4.25
N GLU A 56 -18.53 -2.54 -5.23
CA GLU A 56 -20.00 -2.52 -5.15
C GLU A 56 -20.52 -3.50 -4.09
N LYS A 57 -19.86 -4.66 -3.95
CA LYS A 57 -20.17 -5.60 -2.88
C LYS A 57 -19.87 -5.01 -1.49
N LYS A 58 -18.72 -4.37 -1.31
CA LYS A 58 -18.32 -3.69 -0.06
C LYS A 58 -19.26 -2.54 0.31
N LYS A 59 -19.77 -1.78 -0.67
CA LYS A 59 -20.86 -0.80 -0.43
C LYS A 59 -22.12 -1.47 0.09
N ARG A 60 -22.53 -2.59 -0.51
CA ARG A 60 -23.72 -3.34 -0.10
C ARG A 60 -23.58 -3.96 1.30
N GLU A 61 -22.37 -4.30 1.70
CA GLU A 61 -22.01 -4.85 3.02
C GLU A 61 -21.81 -3.76 4.09
N GLY A 62 -21.95 -2.47 3.75
CA GLY A 62 -21.83 -1.36 4.69
C GLY A 62 -20.40 -1.00 5.08
N TYR A 63 -19.42 -1.34 4.23
CA TYR A 63 -18.00 -1.01 4.44
C TYR A 63 -17.69 0.48 4.26
N PHE A 64 -18.63 1.23 3.66
CA PHE A 64 -18.55 2.68 3.43
C PHE A 64 -19.66 3.40 4.19
#